data_AF-A0A926UF23-F1
#
_entry.id   AF-A0A926UF23-F1
#
_cell.length_a   1.000
_cell.length_b   1.000
_cell.length_c   1.000
_cell.angle_alpha   90.00
_cell.angle_beta   90.00
_cell.angle_gamma   90.00
#
_symmetry.space_group_name_H-M   'P 1'
#
loop_
_entity.id
_entity.type
_entity.pdbx_description
1 polymer ?
#
loop_
_entity_poly.entity_id
_entity_poly.type
_entity_poly.pdbx_seq_one_letter_code
_entity_poly.pdbx_strand_id
1 'polypeptide(L)' 'MHINRILFIDLLGGIGDVLIALSAIQALGRSYPEAQLTVLTFDPGCELLLGDPLIHQVINVERGAVRQRDHPVWSLLA' A
#
# COMPACT_ATOMS: atom_id res chain seq x y z
N MET A 1 9.95 -18.23 7.35
CA MET A 1 8.82 -17.84 6.49
C MET A 1 9.38 -16.85 5.47
N HIS A 2 9.34 -17.14 4.17
CA HIS A 2 9.84 -16.21 3.14
C HIS A 2 8.72 -15.24 2.76
N ILE A 3 8.89 -13.96 3.07
CA ILE A 3 7.98 -12.90 2.63
C ILE A 3 8.59 -12.27 1.39
N ASN A 4 7.92 -12.41 0.25
CA ASN A 4 8.39 -11.89 -1.04
C ASN A 4 7.62 -10.65 -1.50
N ARG A 5 6.47 -10.35 -0.88
CA ARG A 5 5.59 -9.24 -1.22
C ARG A 5 4.92 -8.70 0.03
N ILE A 6 4.91 -7.38 0.17
CA ILE A 6 4.27 -6.67 1.28
C ILE A 6 3.40 -5.57 0.67
N LEU A 7 2.13 -5.54 1.06
CA LEU A 7 1.22 -4.43 0.76
C LEU A 7 0.93 -3.69 2.07
N PHE A 8 1.42 -2.45 2.17
CA PHE A 8 1.08 -1.55 3.25
C PHE A 8 -0.10 -0.68 2.83
N ILE A 9 -1.14 -0.60 3.68
CA ILE A 9 -2.37 0.13 3.38
C ILE A 9 -2.52 1.26 4.39
N ASP A 10 -2.48 2.50 3.90
CA ASP A 10 -2.82 3.69 4.68
C ASP A 10 -3.93 4.47 4.00
N LEU A 11 -5.16 4.24 4.46
CA LEU A 11 -6.38 4.89 3.99
C LEU A 11 -7.00 5.80 5.05
N LEU A 12 -6.21 6.27 6.03
CA LEU A 12 -6.66 7.24 7.02
C LEU A 12 -6.81 8.62 6.35
N GLY A 13 -5.92 8.92 5.40
CA GLY A 13 -6.09 9.98 4.42
C GLY A 13 -5.74 11.38 4.90
N GLY A 14 -5.06 11.52 6.03
CA GLY A 14 -4.31 12.71 6.39
C GLY A 14 -2.82 12.54 6.08
N ILE A 15 -2.15 13.63 5.68
CA ILE A 15 -0.69 13.62 5.48
C ILE A 15 0.07 13.27 6.77
N GLY A 16 -0.47 13.68 7.93
CA GLY A 16 0.09 13.35 9.24
C GLY A 16 0.11 11.85 9.53
N ASP A 17 -0.91 11.11 9.07
CA ASP A 17 -0.99 9.67 9.24
C ASP A 17 0.13 8.97 8.45
N VAL A 18 0.34 9.39 7.20
CA VAL A 18 1.40 8.87 6.33
C VAL A 18 2.78 9.15 6.92
N LEU A 19 3.00 10.36 7.47
CA LEU A 19 4.25 10.72 8.13
C LEU A 19 4.54 9.85 9.35
N ILE A 20 3.53 9.55 10.16
CA ILE A 20 3.66 8.64 11.31
C ILE A 20 3.98 7.22 10.80
N ALA A 21 3.27 6.77 9.77
CA ALA A 21 3.43 5.44 9.17
C ALA A 21 4.77 5.24 8.45
N LEU A 22 5.41 6.31 7.94
CA LEU A 22 6.65 6.26 7.16
C LEU A 22 7.75 5.47 7.87
N SER A 23 7.90 5.67 9.18
CA SER A 23 8.89 4.94 9.98
C SER A 23 8.68 3.41 9.93
N ALA A 24 7.42 2.96 9.99
CA ALA A 24 7.04 1.56 9.88
C ALA A 24 7.21 1.03 8.45
N ILE A 25 6.82 1.81 7.43
CA ILE A 25 7.01 1.47 6.02
C ILE A 25 8.49 1.20 5.74
N GLN A 26 9.37 2.11 6.15
CA GLN A 26 10.81 1.95 5.94
C GLN A 26 11.42 0.83 6.78
N ALA A 27 10.90 0.59 7.99
CA ALA A 27 11.32 -0.55 8.79
C ALA A 27 11.00 -1.87 8.08
N LEU A 28 9.81 -1.98 7.46
CA LEU A 28 9.44 -3.16 6.65
C LEU A 28 10.40 -3.34 5.46
N GLY A 29 10.69 -2.27 4.71
CA GLY A 29 11.64 -2.33 3.59
C GLY A 29 13.04 -2.79 4.01
N ARG A 30 13.52 -2.35 5.18
CA ARG A 30 14.82 -2.79 5.73
C ARG A 30 14.80 -4.21 6.29
N SER A 31 13.71 -4.64 6.90
CA SER A 31 13.59 -5.98 7.50
C SER A 31 13.39 -7.09 6.46
N TYR A 32 12.83 -6.75 5.29
CA TYR A 32 12.56 -7.68 4.21
C TYR A 32 13.11 -7.13 2.88
N PRO A 33 14.45 -7.05 2.72
CA PRO A 33 15.06 -6.39 1.56
C PRO A 33 14.75 -7.07 0.21
N GLU A 34 14.45 -8.38 0.23
CA GLU A 34 14.04 -9.14 -0.97
C GLU A 34 12.54 -9.01 -1.28
N ALA A 35 11.75 -8.40 -0.39
CA ALA A 35 10.31 -8.27 -0.57
C ALA A 35 9.97 -7.03 -1.39
N GLN A 36 9.08 -7.21 -2.37
CA GLN A 36 8.45 -6.11 -3.08
C GLN A 36 7.48 -5.38 -2.15
N LEU A 37 7.88 -4.22 -1.65
CA LEU A 37 7.07 -3.35 -0.79
C LEU A 37 6.25 -2.37 -1.62
N THR A 38 4.93 -2.53 -1.58
CA THR A 38 3.95 -1.63 -2.19
C THR A 38 3.19 -0.86 -1.11
N VAL A 39 3.02 0.45 -1.27
CA VAL A 39 2.18 1.27 -0.39
C VAL A 39 0.95 1.74 -1.15
N LEU A 40 -0.23 1.51 -0.58
CA LEU A 40 -1.50 1.98 -1.10
C LEU A 40 -2.03 3.10 -0.20
N THR A 41 -2.22 4.29 -0.76
CA THR A 41 -2.68 5.47 0.00
C THR A 41 -3.42 6.48 -0.89
N PHE A 42 -3.90 7.57 -0.28
CA PHE A 42 -4.52 8.71 -0.95
C PHE A 42 -3.49 9.81 -1.23
N ASP A 43 -3.76 10.70 -2.18
CA ASP A 43 -3.08 11.99 -2.22
C ASP A 43 -3.44 12.86 -0.99
N PRO A 44 -2.50 13.68 -0.49
CA PRO A 44 -1.13 13.89 -0.98
C PRO A 44 -0.10 12.86 -0.45
N GLY A 45 -0.55 11.80 0.23
CA GLY A 45 0.32 10.75 0.76
C GLY A 45 1.14 10.04 -0.31
N CYS A 46 0.59 9.85 -1.52
CA CYS A 46 1.36 9.27 -2.61
C CYS A 46 2.54 10.16 -3.01
N GLU A 47 2.31 11.47 -3.15
CA GLU A 47 3.36 12.43 -3.50
C GLU A 47 4.50 12.43 -2.49
N LEU A 48 4.18 12.34 -1.20
CA LEU A 48 5.17 12.29 -0.11
C LEU A 48 6.07 11.05 -0.20
N LEU A 49 5.53 9.92 -0.66
CA LEU A 49 6.24 8.64 -0.74
C LEU A 49 7.00 8.46 -2.05
N LEU A 50 6.79 9.33 -3.05
CA LEU A 50 7.52 9.27 -4.32
C LEU A 50 9.01 9.46 -4.09
N GLY A 51 9.80 8.48 -4.53
CA GLY A 51 11.26 8.53 -4.47
C GLY A 51 11.89 7.93 -3.22
N ASP A 52 11.11 7.39 -2.27
CA ASP A 52 11.70 6.60 -1.18
C ASP A 52 12.29 5.30 -1.75
N PRO A 53 13.61 5.05 -1.61
CA PRO A 53 14.28 3.91 -2.21
C PRO A 53 13.86 2.55 -1.62
N LEU A 54 13.18 2.54 -0.48
CA LEU A 54 12.69 1.32 0.16
C LEU A 54 11.30 0.90 -0.34
N ILE A 55 10.60 1.78 -1.06
CA ILE A 55 9.26 1.55 -1.59
C ILE A 55 9.35 1.24 -3.08
N HIS A 56 8.91 0.05 -3.47
CA HIS A 56 8.98 -0.41 -4.85
C HIS A 56 7.84 0.16 -5.71
N GLN A 57 6.68 0.37 -5.09
CA GLN A 57 5.51 0.91 -5.76
C GLN A 57 4.63 1.69 -4.79
N VAL A 58 4.12 2.83 -5.25
CA VAL A 58 3.06 3.59 -4.57
C VAL A 58 1.81 3.52 -5.44
N ILE A 59 0.71 3.08 -4.86
CA ILE A 59 -0.61 3.00 -5.51
C ILE A 59 -1.49 4.08 -4.91
N ASN A 60 -1.87 5.03 -5.76
CA ASN A 60 -2.90 5.99 -5.44
C ASN A 60 -4.27 5.34 -5.55
N VAL A 61 -5.13 5.58 -4.57
CA VAL A 61 -6.55 5.25 -4.65
C VAL A 61 -7.41 6.50 -4.62
N GLU A 62 -8.52 6.46 -5.35
CA GLU A 62 -9.54 7.51 -5.28
C GLU A 62 -10.53 7.21 -4.14
N ARG A 63 -10.86 8.23 -3.33
CA ARG A 63 -11.90 8.08 -2.30
C ARG A 63 -13.25 7.78 -2.97
N GLY A 64 -13.94 6.76 -2.47
CA GLY A 64 -15.25 6.38 -2.96
C GLY A 64 -15.26 5.57 -4.25
N ALA A 65 -14.11 5.26 -4.85
CA ALA A 65 -14.01 4.41 -6.05
C ALA A 65 -14.15 2.90 -5.74
N VAL A 66 -15.05 2.53 -4.82
CA VAL A 66 -15.37 1.13 -4.56
C VAL A 66 -16.22 0.61 -5.71
N ARG A 67 -15.59 -0.10 -6.65
CA ARG A 67 -16.34 -0.99 -7.55
C ARG A 67 -16.78 -2.20 -6.73
N GLN A 68 -18.07 -2.27 -6.41
CA GLN A 68 -18.66 -3.55 -6.01
C GLN A 68 -18.49 -4.51 -7.18
N ARG A 69 -17.92 -5.68 -6.90
CA ARG A 69 -17.89 -6.76 -7.87
C ARG A 69 -19.24 -7.46 -7.74
N ASP A 70 -20.12 -7.27 -8.72
CA ASP A 70 -21.50 -7.80 -8.69
C ASP A 70 -21.60 -9.34 -8.75
N HIS A 71 -20.45 -10.04 -8.78
CA HIS A 71 -20.39 -11.49 -8.77
C HIS A 71 -19.49 -12.00 -7.62
N PRO A 72 -20.00 -12.86 -6.71
CA PRO A 72 -19.16 -13.49 -5.71
C PRO A 72 -18.07 -14.32 -6.38
N VAL A 73 -16.82 -14.26 -5.88
CA VAL A 73 -15.68 -15.05 -6.40
C VAL A 73 -15.98 -16.55 -6.47
N TRP A 74 -16.87 -17.06 -5.62
CA TRP A 74 -17.33 -18.45 -5.60
C TRP A 74 -18.07 -18.88 -6.87
N SER A 75 -18.59 -17.93 -7.66
CA SER A 75 -19.30 -18.21 -8.92
C SER A 75 -18.37 -18.69 -10.04
N LEU A 76 -17.07 -18.45 -9.91
CA LEU A 76 -16.05 -18.81 -10.90
C LEU A 76 -15.42 -20.19 -10.61
N LEU A 77 -15.87 -20.86 -9.55
CA LEU A 77 -15.39 -22.17 -9.11
C LEU A 77 -16.43 -23.29 -9.36
N ALA A 78 -17.53 -23.00 -10.08
CA ALA A 78 -18.52 -23.96 -10.54
C ALA A 78 -18.30 -24.27 -12.02
#